data_AF-A0A5C9BAA9-F1
#
_entry.id   AF-A0A5C9BAA9-F1
#
_cell.length_a   1.000
_cell.length_b   1.000
_cell.length_c   1.000
_cell.angle_alpha   90.00
_cell.angle_beta   90.00
_cell.angle_gamma   90.00
#
_symmetry.space_group_name_H-M   'P 1'
#
loop_
_entity.id
_entity.type
_entity.pdbx_description
1 polymer ?
#
loop_
_entity_poly.entity_id
_entity_poly.type
_entity_poly.pdbx_seq_one_letter_code
_entity_poly.pdbx_strand_id
1 'polypeptide(L)' 'MNTSLALFFYLSLGLALAGLRATQGARPLDALFAGLFWPIDLARHGIDLLVARLLDMLPRGERA' A
#
# COMPACT_ATOMS: atom_id res chain seq x y z
N MET A 1 -11.94 13.36 17.56
CA MET A 1 -12.00 12.85 16.17
C MET A 1 -13.24 11.98 16.02
N ASN A 2 -14.13 12.28 15.08
CA ASN A 2 -15.32 11.45 14.84
C ASN A 2 -14.89 10.13 14.18
N THR A 3 -14.91 9.06 14.97
CA THR A 3 -14.59 7.69 14.52
C THR A 3 -15.40 7.28 13.30
N SER A 4 -16.68 7.68 13.20
CA SER A 4 -17.50 7.42 12.01
C SER A 4 -16.97 8.07 10.74
N LEU A 5 -16.42 9.28 10.82
CA LEU A 5 -15.85 9.98 9.67
C LEU A 5 -14.57 9.28 9.21
N ALA A 6 -13.71 8.90 10.17
CA ALA A 6 -12.50 8.14 9.88
C ALA A 6 -12.81 6.78 9.25
N LEU A 7 -13.83 6.08 9.76
CA LEU A 7 -14.28 4.81 9.20
C LEU A 7 -14.82 4.98 7.77
N PHE A 8 -15.57 6.04 7.51
CA PHE A 8 -16.09 6.35 6.18
C PHE A 8 -14.94 6.56 5.19
N PHE A 9 -13.98 7.44 5.51
CA PHE A 9 -12.82 7.66 4.66
C PHE A 9 -12.00 6.39 4.45
N TYR A 10 -11.81 5.58 5.49
CA TYR A 10 -11.11 4.31 5.42
C TYR A 10 -11.76 3.36 4.42
N LEU A 11 -13.08 3.16 4.55
CA LEU A 11 -13.85 2.25 3.70
C LEU A 11 -13.95 2.77 2.27
N SER A 12 -14.19 4.07 2.06
CA SER A 12 -14.24 4.67 0.73
C SER A 12 -12.91 4.54 -0.01
N LEU A 13 -11.79 4.78 0.66
CA LEU A 13 -10.47 4.64 0.06
C LEU A 13 -10.13 3.17 -0.22
N GLY A 14 -10.44 2.28 0.72
CA GLY A 14 -10.26 0.84 0.52
C GLY A 14 -11.05 0.30 -0.66
N LEU A 15 -12.29 0.75 -0.84
CA LEU A 15 -13.13 0.36 -1.98
C LEU A 15 -12.60 0.90 -3.31
N ALA A 16 -12.11 2.15 -3.33
CA ALA A 16 -11.49 2.75 -4.51
C ALA A 16 -10.22 1.97 -4.94
N LEU A 17 -9.39 1.58 -3.97
CA LEU A 17 -8.19 0.76 -4.20
C LEU A 17 -8.54 -0.64 -4.69
N ALA A 18 -9.58 -1.27 -4.13
CA ALA A 18 -10.10 -2.54 -4.63
C ALA A 18 -10.56 -2.43 -6.08
N GLY A 19 -11.31 -1.36 -6.42
CA GLY A 19 -11.72 -1.09 -7.79
C GLY A 19 -10.52 -0.95 -8.74
N LEU A 20 -9.49 -0.22 -8.33
CA LEU A 20 -8.26 -0.07 -9.11
C LEU A 20 -7.52 -1.41 -9.31
N ARG A 21 -7.46 -2.27 -8.30
CA ARG A 21 -6.82 -3.59 -8.42
C ARG A 21 -7.64 -4.52 -9.32
N ALA A 22 -8.97 -4.42 -9.25
CA ALA A 22 -9.85 -5.17 -10.14
C ALA A 22 -9.67 -4.76 -11.61
N THR A 23 -9.47 -3.46 -11.91
CA THR A 23 -9.17 -3.02 -13.30
C THR A 23 -7.79 -3.47 -13.78
N GLN A 24 -6.86 -3.76 -12.87
CA GLN A 24 -5.56 -4.36 -13.17
C GLN A 24 -5.62 -5.88 -13.39
N GLY A 25 -6.83 -6.48 -13.37
CA GLY A 25 -7.04 -7.91 -13.61
C GLY A 25 -6.89 -8.79 -12.36
N ALA A 26 -6.83 -8.19 -11.15
CA ALA A 26 -6.87 -8.97 -9.93
C ALA A 26 -8.23 -9.64 -9.74
N ARG A 27 -8.23 -10.82 -9.11
CA ARG A 27 -9.48 -11.51 -8.76
C ARG A 27 -10.31 -10.60 -7.83
N PRO A 28 -11.66 -10.59 -7.94
CA PRO A 28 -12.49 -9.67 -7.18
C PRO A 28 -12.27 -9.77 -5.67
N LEU A 29 -12.08 -10.99 -5.17
CA LEU A 29 -11.81 -11.28 -3.77
C LEU A 29 -10.44 -10.69 -3.35
N ASP A 30 -9.38 -10.98 -4.10
CA ASP A 30 -8.02 -10.48 -3.82
C ASP A 30 -7.97 -8.94 -3.87
N ALA A 31 -8.71 -8.34 -4.79
CA ALA A 31 -8.85 -6.89 -4.92
C ALA A 31 -9.53 -6.27 -3.69
N LEU A 32 -10.60 -6.90 -3.19
CA LEU A 32 -11.30 -6.47 -1.98
C LEU A 32 -10.44 -6.62 -0.71
N PHE A 33 -9.72 -7.74 -0.57
CA PHE A 33 -8.78 -7.94 0.54
C PHE A 33 -7.66 -6.90 0.51
N ALA A 34 -7.07 -6.67 -0.66
CA ALA A 34 -6.11 -5.61 -0.86
C ALA A 34 -6.64 -4.22 -0.49
N GLY A 35 -7.90 -3.94 -0.86
CA GLY A 35 -8.57 -2.70 -0.51
C GLY A 35 -8.85 -2.57 0.99
N LEU A 36 -9.19 -3.66 1.69
CA LEU A 36 -9.47 -3.63 3.13
C LEU A 36 -8.20 -3.52 3.97
N PHE A 37 -7.11 -4.17 3.55
CA PHE A 37 -5.81 -4.17 4.23
C PHE A 37 -4.82 -3.17 3.62
N TRP A 38 -5.34 -2.18 2.87
CA TRP A 38 -4.55 -1.15 2.22
C TRP A 38 -3.53 -0.40 3.09
N PRO A 39 -3.76 -0.13 4.40
CA PRO A 39 -2.78 0.60 5.19
C PRO A 39 -1.51 -0.22 5.41
N ILE A 40 -1.63 -1.55 5.50
CA ILE A 40 -0.50 -2.46 5.66
C ILE A 40 0.29 -2.53 4.35
N ASP A 41 -0.40 -2.63 3.21
CA ASP A 41 0.21 -2.65 1.88
C ASP A 41 0.97 -1.33 1.60
N LEU A 42 0.40 -0.20 2.04
CA LEU A 42 1.02 1.12 1.96
C LEU A 42 2.26 1.24 2.86
N ALA A 43 2.16 0.77 4.11
CA ALA A 43 3.29 0.77 5.03
C ALA A 43 4.44 -0.09 4.49
N ARG A 44 4.12 -1.26 3.92
CA ARG A 44 5.10 -2.14 3.27
C ARG A 44 5.78 -1.44 2.09
N HIS A 45 5.02 -0.83 1.18
CA HIS A 45 5.60 -0.06 0.08
C HIS A 45 6.46 1.11 0.55
N GLY A 46 6.05 1.78 1.63
CA GLY A 46 6.83 2.85 2.25
C GLY A 46 8.18 2.35 2.78
N ILE A 47 8.18 1.19 3.45
CA ILE A 47 9.42 0.54 3.92
C ILE A 47 10.28 0.14 2.74
N ASP A 48 9.73 -0.50 1.72
CA ASP A 48 10.49 -0.91 0.52
C ASP A 48 11.14 0.31 -0.16
N LEU A 49 10.42 1.43 -0.26
CA LEU A 49 10.95 2.66 -0.84
C LEU A 49 12.05 3.28 0.04
N LEU A 50 11.88 3.25 1.36
CA LEU A 50 12.88 3.71 2.32
C LEU A 50 14.15 2.86 2.23
N VAL A 51 14.00 1.53 2.18
CA VAL A 51 15.11 0.58 2.04
C VAL A 51 15.82 0.79 0.70
N ALA A 52 15.08 0.92 -0.41
CA ALA A 52 15.68 1.20 -1.71
C ALA A 52 16.50 2.50 -1.70
N ARG A 53 15.97 3.56 -1.10
CA ARG A 53 16.69 4.84 -0.95
C ARG A 53 17.91 4.73 -0.05
N LEU A 54 17.83 3.96 1.02
CA LEU A 54 18.96 3.73 1.91
C LEU A 54 20.07 2.95 1.20
N LEU A 55 19.71 1.94 0.39
CA LEU A 55 20.64 1.18 -0.43
C LEU A 55 21.27 2.02 -1.54
N ASP A 56 20.54 2.97 -2.12
CA ASP A 56 21.07 3.93 -3.10
C ASP A 56 22.05 4.94 -2.46
N MET A 57 21.82 5.31 -1.20
CA MET A 57 22.70 6.21 -0.43
C MET A 57 23.94 5.50 0.12
N LEU A 58 23.96 4.16 0.14
CA LEU A 58 25.13 3.40 0.58
C LEU A 58 26.25 3.55 -0.47
N PRO A 59 27.45 4.05 -0.11
CA PRO A 59 28.54 4.19 -1.06
C PRO A 59 28.87 2.82 -1.68
N ARG A 60 29.05 2.82 -3.00
CA ARG A 60 29.41 1.67 -3.87
C ARG A 60 30.79 1.02 -3.55
N GLY A 61 31.29 1.15 -2.32
CA GLY A 61 32.62 0.72 -1.91
C GLY A 61 32.73 -0.72 -1.38
N GLU A 62 31.63 -1.37 -1.01
CA GLU A 62 31.63 -2.72 -0.39
C GLU A 62 30.76 -3.73 -1.17
N ARG A 63 30.79 -3.66 -2.51
CA ARG A 63 30.25 -4.72 -3.38
C ARG A 63 31.38 -5.51 -4.04
N ALA A 64 32.32 -6.01 -3.23
CA ALA A 64 33.36 -6.94 -3.64
C ALA A 64 33.12 -8.30 -2.99
#